data_AF-A0A7C3YYE0-F1
#
_entry.id   AF-A0A7C3YYE0-F1
#
_cell.length_a   1.000
_cell.length_b   1.000
_cell.length_c   1.000
_cell.angle_alpha   90.00
_cell.angle_beta   90.00
_cell.angle_gamma   90.00
#
_symmetry.space_group_name_H-M   'P 1'
#
loop_
_entity.id
_entity.type
_entity.pdbx_description
1 polymer ?
#
loop_
_entity_poly.entity_id
_entity_poly.type
_entity_poly.pdbx_seq_one_letter_code
_entity_poly.pdbx_strand_id
1 'polypeptide(L)'
;MGNLKALLDPRTIAVIGATEREGTHGRTVMENLLSCKGKKIFPVNPKRREVFGLPCYKKISDIAEHVDLAVIATPFETSPRIVEECGKAGVDGAIVLSFGGEDGRDERLQGSLREMARKY
;
A
#
# COMPACT_ATOMS: atom_id res chain seq x y z
N MET A 1 -1.95 13.85 16.38
CA MET A 1 -0.63 13.48 16.94
C MET A 1 -0.43 12.00 16.64
N GLY A 2 0.53 11.65 15.78
CA GLY A 2 0.54 10.39 15.03
C GLY A 2 0.65 9.14 15.90
N ASN A 3 -0.25 8.20 15.69
CA ASN A 3 -0.16 6.86 16.27
C ASN A 3 0.84 6.02 15.46
N LEU A 4 2.11 6.06 15.84
CA LEU A 4 3.20 5.35 15.14
C LEU A 4 3.06 3.82 15.20
N LYS A 5 2.14 3.30 16.02
CA LYS A 5 1.87 1.87 16.17
C LYS A 5 1.52 1.20 14.83
N ALA A 6 0.78 1.88 13.97
CA ALA A 6 0.44 1.38 12.64
C ALA A 6 1.67 1.13 11.74
N LEU A 7 2.75 1.89 11.93
CA LEU A 7 4.00 1.71 11.18
C LEU A 7 4.94 0.67 11.82
N LEU A 8 4.90 0.54 13.15
CA LEU A 8 5.85 -0.30 13.89
C LEU A 8 5.32 -1.72 14.17
N ASP A 9 4.03 -1.87 14.43
CA ASP A 9 3.40 -3.16 14.74
C ASP A 9 1.95 -3.25 14.21
N PRO A 10 1.74 -3.15 12.88
CA PRO A 10 0.41 -3.34 12.28
C PRO A 10 -0.05 -4.79 12.40
N ARG A 11 -1.34 -5.02 12.60
CA ARG A 11 -1.94 -6.37 12.61
C ARG A 11 -2.55 -6.71 11.26
N THR A 12 -3.19 -5.74 10.62
CA THR A 12 -3.79 -5.85 9.28
C THR A 12 -3.05 -4.98 8.27
N ILE A 13 -2.54 -5.61 7.22
CA ILE A 13 -1.67 -4.97 6.23
C ILE A 13 -2.26 -5.17 4.84
N ALA A 14 -2.51 -4.08 4.11
CA ALA A 14 -2.86 -4.12 2.70
C ALA A 14 -1.61 -3.90 1.84
N VAL A 15 -1.40 -4.74 0.83
CA VAL A 15 -0.29 -4.59 -0.12
C VAL A 15 -0.85 -4.17 -1.48
N ILE A 16 -0.74 -2.88 -1.80
CA ILE A 16 -1.23 -2.29 -3.04
C ILE A 16 -0.15 -2.44 -4.12
N GLY A 17 -0.51 -3.08 -5.23
CA GLY A 17 0.46 -3.54 -6.22
C GLY A 17 0.97 -4.96 -5.95
N ALA A 18 0.27 -5.74 -5.10
CA ALA A 18 0.60 -7.14 -4.83
C ALA A 18 0.64 -7.98 -6.12
N THR A 19 1.68 -8.80 -6.27
CA THR A 19 1.88 -9.64 -7.45
C THR A 19 2.87 -10.77 -7.16
N GLU A 20 2.84 -11.84 -7.95
CA GLU A 20 3.88 -12.89 -7.94
C GLU A 20 4.93 -12.67 -9.03
N ARG A 21 4.88 -11.55 -9.76
CA ARG A 21 5.87 -11.30 -10.82
C ARG A 21 7.25 -11.10 -10.20
N GLU A 22 8.21 -11.90 -10.63
CA GLU A 22 9.61 -11.80 -10.19
C GLU A 22 10.19 -10.41 -10.48
N GLY A 23 11.13 -9.98 -9.64
CA GLY A 23 11.79 -8.67 -9.76
C GLY A 23 10.91 -7.47 -9.41
N THR A 24 9.74 -7.66 -8.79
CA THR A 24 8.87 -6.55 -8.36
C THR A 24 8.85 -6.37 -6.86
N HIS A 25 8.79 -5.11 -6.40
CA HIS A 25 8.65 -4.80 -4.98
C HIS A 25 7.36 -5.36 -4.38
N GLY A 26 6.26 -5.36 -5.15
CA GLY A 26 5.00 -5.97 -4.70
C GLY A 26 5.14 -7.44 -4.35
N ARG A 27 5.94 -8.21 -5.12
CA ARG A 27 6.28 -9.59 -4.80
C ARG A 27 7.14 -9.69 -3.53
N THR A 28 8.23 -8.93 -3.47
CA THR A 28 9.16 -8.95 -2.33
C THR A 28 8.46 -8.63 -1.01
N VAL A 29 7.58 -7.62 -1.01
CA VAL A 29 6.78 -7.26 0.18
C VAL A 29 5.86 -8.41 0.57
N MET A 30 5.15 -9.02 -0.39
CA MET A 30 4.27 -10.15 -0.12
C MET A 30 5.03 -11.33 0.49
N GLU A 31 6.17 -11.73 -0.08
CA GLU A 31 6.99 -12.84 0.43
C GLU A 31 7.48 -12.57 1.87
N ASN A 32 7.98 -11.36 2.12
CA ASN A 32 8.43 -10.95 3.45
C ASN A 32 7.28 -11.00 4.48
N LEU A 33 6.11 -10.47 4.13
CA LEU A 33 4.96 -10.46 5.03
C LEU A 33 4.38 -11.86 5.25
N LEU A 34 4.34 -12.72 4.23
CA LEU A 34 3.88 -14.10 4.36
C LEU A 34 4.77 -14.93 5.29
N SER A 35 6.06 -14.59 5.39
CA SER A 35 6.96 -15.20 6.36
C SER A 35 6.71 -14.73 7.82
N CYS A 36 5.98 -13.63 8.02
CA CYS A 36 5.67 -13.09 9.34
C CYS A 36 4.40 -13.74 9.91
N LYS A 37 4.52 -14.38 11.08
CA LYS A 37 3.37 -14.97 11.76
C LYS A 37 2.50 -13.91 12.44
N GLY A 38 1.18 -14.17 12.50
CA GLY A 38 0.22 -13.34 13.25
C GLY A 38 -0.18 -12.03 12.58
N LYS A 39 0.22 -11.82 11.31
CA LYS A 39 -0.20 -10.67 10.50
C LYS A 39 -1.28 -11.12 9.52
N LYS A 40 -2.29 -10.27 9.32
CA LYS A 40 -3.34 -10.49 8.32
C LYS A 40 -3.05 -9.63 7.10
N ILE A 41 -2.95 -10.28 5.95
CA ILE A 41 -2.44 -9.66 4.71
C ILE A 41 -3.57 -9.61 3.70
N PHE A 42 -3.80 -8.43 3.13
CA PHE A 42 -4.77 -8.20 2.07
C PHE A 42 -4.05 -7.75 0.79
N PRO A 43 -3.87 -8.64 -0.20
CA PRO A 43 -3.34 -8.27 -1.50
C PRO A 43 -4.33 -7.37 -2.24
N VAL A 44 -3.88 -6.24 -2.79
CA VAL A 44 -4.70 -5.35 -3.61
C VAL A 44 -4.08 -5.16 -4.99
N ASN A 45 -4.80 -5.65 -6.00
CA ASN A 45 -4.42 -5.53 -7.41
C ASN A 45 -5.66 -5.70 -8.33
N PRO A 46 -6.10 -4.66 -9.04
CA PRO A 46 -7.28 -4.73 -9.93
C PRO A 46 -7.21 -5.82 -11.01
N LYS A 47 -5.99 -6.25 -11.37
CA LYS A 47 -5.73 -7.19 -12.47
C LYS A 47 -5.64 -8.64 -12.01
N ARG A 48 -5.67 -8.91 -10.70
CA ARG A 48 -5.50 -10.24 -10.13
C ARG A 48 -6.67 -10.59 -9.23
N ARG A 49 -7.08 -11.85 -9.24
CA ARG A 49 -8.10 -12.39 -8.32
C ARG A 49 -7.47 -13.05 -7.09
N GLU A 50 -6.20 -13.46 -7.21
CA GLU A 50 -5.45 -14.15 -6.18
C GLU A 50 -3.96 -13.79 -6.31
N VAL A 51 -3.24 -13.77 -5.17
CA VAL A 51 -1.79 -13.61 -5.09
C VAL A 51 -1.28 -14.51 -3.95
N PHE A 52 -0.38 -15.45 -4.25
CA PHE A 52 0.16 -16.43 -3.30
C PHE A 52 -0.93 -17.23 -2.56
N GLY A 53 -2.00 -17.62 -3.26
CA GLY A 53 -3.13 -18.34 -2.65
C GLY A 53 -4.08 -17.48 -1.80
N LEU A 54 -3.81 -16.18 -1.65
CA LEU A 54 -4.68 -15.26 -0.92
C LEU A 54 -5.65 -14.53 -1.86
N PRO A 55 -6.94 -14.38 -1.49
CA PRO A 55 -7.89 -13.56 -2.23
C PRO A 55 -7.36 -12.14 -2.44
N CYS A 56 -7.39 -11.67 -3.68
CA CYS A 56 -6.91 -10.34 -4.04
C CYS A 56 -8.07 -9.39 -4.32
N TYR A 57 -8.03 -8.23 -3.67
CA TYR A 57 -9.04 -7.19 -3.79
C TYR A 57 -8.69 -6.23 -4.93
N LYS A 58 -9.71 -5.64 -5.56
CA LYS A 58 -9.46 -4.69 -6.66
C LYS A 58 -9.07 -3.32 -6.14
N LYS A 59 -9.66 -2.88 -5.03
CA LYS A 59 -9.40 -1.60 -4.37
C LYS A 59 -9.37 -1.78 -2.85
N ILE A 60 -8.71 -0.85 -2.16
CA ILE A 60 -8.59 -0.87 -0.70
C ILE A 60 -9.97 -0.85 -0.02
N SER A 61 -10.94 -0.14 -0.60
CA SER A 61 -12.31 -0.04 -0.06
C SER A 61 -13.13 -1.33 -0.19
N ASP A 62 -12.65 -2.35 -0.90
CA ASP A 62 -13.33 -3.66 -0.98
C ASP A 62 -13.01 -4.54 0.26
N ILE A 63 -12.03 -4.13 1.07
CA ILE A 63 -11.67 -4.83 2.31
C ILE A 63 -12.66 -4.39 3.39
N ALA A 64 -13.44 -5.33 3.91
CA ALA A 64 -14.44 -5.06 4.94
C ALA A 64 -13.83 -4.83 6.34
N GLU A 65 -12.57 -5.23 6.52
CA GLU A 65 -11.86 -5.12 7.79
C GLU A 65 -10.99 -3.86 7.85
N HIS A 66 -10.79 -3.37 9.07
CA HIS A 66 -9.88 -2.25 9.30
C HIS A 66 -8.45 -2.60 8.88
N VAL A 67 -7.81 -1.71 8.13
CA VAL A 67 -6.43 -1.86 7.67
C VAL A 67 -5.55 -0.90 8.47
N ASP A 68 -4.64 -1.44 9.26
CA ASP A 68 -3.69 -0.65 10.05
C ASP A 68 -2.63 -0.02 9.12
N LEU A 69 -2.12 -0.78 8.14
CA LEU A 69 -1.04 -0.33 7.26
C LEU A 69 -1.31 -0.63 5.78
N ALA A 70 -1.17 0.36 4.91
CA ALA A 70 -1.07 0.17 3.47
C ALA A 70 0.38 0.27 2.99
N VAL A 71 0.88 -0.77 2.33
CA VAL A 71 2.18 -0.76 1.62
C VAL A 71 1.91 -0.60 0.13
N ILE A 72 2.35 0.51 -0.46
CA ILE A 72 2.06 0.92 -1.83
C ILE A 72 3.29 0.66 -2.69
N ALA A 73 3.24 -0.39 -3.51
CA ALA A 73 4.32 -0.82 -4.41
C ALA A 73 3.91 -0.62 -5.89
N THR A 74 3.40 0.56 -6.21
CA THR A 74 2.93 0.97 -7.55
C THR A 74 3.80 2.08 -8.13
N PRO A 75 3.73 2.35 -9.45
CA PRO A 75 4.44 3.48 -10.07
C PRO A 75 4.14 4.81 -9.36
N PHE A 76 5.15 5.67 -9.20
CA PHE A 76 5.07 6.90 -8.41
C PHE A 76 3.91 7.82 -8.80
N GLU A 77 3.59 7.92 -10.09
CA GLU A 77 2.49 8.72 -10.64
C GLU A 77 1.11 8.32 -10.08
N THR A 78 0.96 7.07 -9.62
CA THR A 78 -0.31 6.56 -9.06
C THR A 78 -0.43 6.76 -7.56
N SER A 79 0.68 7.04 -6.87
CA SER A 79 0.76 7.06 -5.41
C SER A 79 -0.12 8.12 -4.75
N PRO A 80 -0.22 9.38 -5.22
CA PRO A 80 -1.10 10.38 -4.59
C PRO A 80 -2.57 9.95 -4.55
N ARG A 81 -3.06 9.39 -5.66
CA ARG A 81 -4.43 8.87 -5.75
C ARG A 81 -4.65 7.71 -4.79
N ILE A 82 -3.69 6.77 -4.73
CA ILE A 82 -3.79 5.60 -3.86
C ILE A 82 -3.77 6.02 -2.39
N VAL A 83 -2.93 7.00 -2.01
CA VAL A 83 -2.93 7.55 -0.65
C VAL A 83 -4.28 8.21 -0.32
N GLU A 84 -4.89 8.92 -1.26
CA GLU A 84 -6.25 9.45 -1.07
C GLU A 84 -7.29 8.34 -0.87
N GLU A 85 -7.22 7.26 -1.66
CA GLU A 85 -8.10 6.09 -1.50
C GLU A 85 -7.90 5.42 -0.13
N CYS A 86 -6.67 5.30 0.35
CA CYS A 86 -6.36 4.79 1.70
C CYS A 86 -6.91 5.70 2.80
N GLY A 87 -6.74 7.02 2.68
CA GLY A 87 -7.28 7.98 3.64
C GLY A 87 -8.82 7.93 3.71
N LYS A 88 -9.49 7.83 2.56
CA LYS A 88 -10.96 7.64 2.49
C LYS A 88 -11.41 6.31 3.09
N ALA A 89 -10.60 5.26 2.99
CA ALA A 89 -10.87 3.96 3.59
C ALA A 89 -10.54 3.90 5.09
N GLY A 90 -9.99 4.97 5.68
CA GLY A 90 -9.66 5.03 7.10
C GLY A 90 -8.44 4.21 7.47
N VAL A 91 -7.46 4.06 6.57
CA VAL A 91 -6.19 3.38 6.87
C VAL A 91 -5.34 4.22 7.83
N ASP A 92 -4.84 3.63 8.92
CA ASP A 92 -4.08 4.35 9.95
C ASP A 92 -2.69 4.84 9.48
N GLY A 93 -2.06 4.13 8.54
CA GLY A 93 -0.74 4.47 8.04
C GLY A 93 -0.45 3.95 6.63
N ALA A 94 0.46 4.62 5.91
CA ALA A 94 0.88 4.21 4.57
C ALA A 94 2.40 4.29 4.39
N ILE A 95 2.97 3.29 3.71
CA ILE A 95 4.36 3.27 3.25
C ILE A 95 4.34 3.22 1.72
N VAL A 96 4.98 4.21 1.08
CA VAL A 96 5.07 4.30 -0.39
C VAL A 96 6.44 3.80 -0.84
N LEU A 97 6.46 2.66 -1.52
CA LEU A 97 7.62 2.02 -2.14
C LEU A 97 7.55 2.26 -3.65
N SER A 98 7.77 3.50 -4.06
CA SER A 98 7.73 3.89 -5.46
C SER A 98 9.09 4.43 -5.90
N PHE A 99 9.53 4.01 -7.09
CA PHE A 99 10.68 4.58 -7.80
C PHE A 99 10.20 5.34 -9.04
N GLY A 100 10.98 6.34 -9.49
CA GLY A 100 10.68 7.17 -10.66
C GLY A 100 10.91 8.68 -10.50
N GLY A 101 11.50 9.11 -9.38
CA GLY A 101 11.68 10.54 -9.07
C GLY A 101 12.93 11.22 -9.62
N GLU A 102 13.77 10.50 -10.38
CA GLU A 102 15.13 10.94 -10.70
C GLU A 102 15.20 12.06 -11.77
N ASP A 103 14.09 12.43 -12.41
CA ASP A 103 14.08 13.37 -13.55
C ASP A 103 13.39 14.73 -13.27
N GLY A 104 13.21 15.15 -12.01
CA GLY A 104 12.66 16.48 -11.69
C GLY A 104 11.17 16.70 -12.03
N ARG A 105 10.47 15.70 -12.58
CA ARG A 105 8.99 15.64 -12.70
C ARG A 105 8.28 15.40 -11.35
N ASP A 106 9.06 15.44 -10.27
CA ASP A 106 8.74 14.82 -9.00
C ASP A 106 8.16 15.80 -7.97
N GLU A 107 8.46 17.10 -8.05
CA GLU A 107 8.03 18.06 -7.01
C GLU A 107 6.51 18.21 -6.90
N ARG A 108 5.80 18.24 -8.05
CA ARG A 108 4.32 18.35 -8.03
C ARG A 108 3.68 17.10 -7.46
N LEU A 109 4.13 15.93 -7.88
CA LEU A 109 3.60 14.65 -7.40
C LEU A 109 3.97 14.40 -5.93
N GLN A 110 5.19 14.74 -5.51
CA GLN A 110 5.60 14.76 -4.10
C GLN A 110 4.75 15.76 -3.30
N GLY A 111 4.46 16.94 -3.86
CA GLY A 111 3.57 17.94 -3.28
C GLY A 111 2.17 17.39 -3.05
N SER A 112 1.55 16.81 -4.08
CA SER A 112 0.25 16.14 -3.99
C SER A 112 0.25 15.00 -2.97
N LEU A 113 1.31 14.18 -2.95
CA LEU A 113 1.45 13.09 -1.99
C LEU A 113 1.50 13.61 -0.55
N ARG A 114 2.28 14.66 -0.29
CA ARG A 114 2.38 15.32 1.02
C ARG A 114 1.07 15.99 1.43
N GLU A 115 0.36 16.58 0.48
CA GLU A 115 -0.95 17.18 0.72
C GLU A 115 -1.97 16.11 1.16
N MET A 116 -2.03 14.99 0.44
CA MET A 116 -2.92 13.88 0.80
C MET A 116 -2.56 13.28 2.16
N ALA A 117 -1.26 13.10 2.44
CA ALA A 117 -0.79 12.60 3.73
C ALA A 117 -1.01 13.55 4.92
N ARG A 118 -1.27 14.85 4.68
CA ARG A 118 -1.65 15.81 5.73
C ARG A 118 -3.15 15.92 5.92
N LYS A 119 -3.92 15.60 4.88
CA LYS A 119 -5.38 15.74 4.86
C LYS A 119 -6.08 14.65 5.67
N TYR A 120 -5.50 13.45 5.67
CA TYR A 120 -5.98 12.27 6.40
C TYR A 120 -4.98 11.93 7.51
#